data_AF-A0A7U4TJS5-F1
#
_entry.id   AF-A0A7U4TJS5-F1
#
_cell.length_a   1.000
_cell.length_b   1.000
_cell.length_c   1.000
_cell.angle_alpha   90.00
_cell.angle_beta   90.00
_cell.angle_gamma   90.00
#
_symmetry.space_group_name_H-M   'P 1'
#
loop_
_entity.id
_entity.type
_entity.pdbx_description
1 polymer ?
#
loop_
_entity_poly.entity_id
_entity_poly.type
_entity_poly.pdbx_seq_one_letter_code
_entity_poly.pdbx_strand_id
1 'polypeptide(L)'
;MTNITNAFEQKRINNINWSDVSEVSKSIQNSVQTKQNIPLFYLHNESINDYEDDIYFVNNSDETLSFVAPYELMNRDSDCSEVVIAVEPSERDKAFTYTDVLPKQGVKIDRQHIIYDSDYLNQIIVYTISRASKEMWGVWRLNVCEKGLFSSSYPLLWEGGAKPSYVVSADKRNDPKDRPILPPVLPIRQQLYQQWVEHYDDARASFMMAITDVIYRYDFGMVGCYYNHTWDEYSSEAEQIANRLIKGDADNVGDVLALMTAVYDSSFGAGYTAVPKEVAEIIYDLWLRHRNTVNK
;
A
#
# COMPACT_ATOMS: atom_id res chain seq x y z
N MET A 1 23.44 8.48 38.41
CA MET A 1 22.12 7.94 37.97
C MET A 1 21.49 8.97 37.07
N THR A 2 21.69 8.82 35.76
CA THR A 2 21.04 9.64 34.74
C THR A 2 19.62 9.15 34.60
N ASN A 3 18.65 9.96 35.05
CA ASN A 3 17.23 9.74 34.79
C ASN A 3 17.00 9.89 33.28
N ILE A 4 17.03 8.78 32.56
CA ILE A 4 16.46 8.71 31.22
C ILE A 4 14.95 8.69 31.45
N THR A 5 14.35 9.88 31.49
CA THR A 5 12.95 10.01 31.13
C THR A 5 12.85 9.46 29.72
N ASN A 6 12.30 8.24 29.59
CA ASN A 6 11.79 7.74 28.33
C ASN A 6 10.73 8.75 27.88
N ALA A 7 11.15 9.77 27.12
CA ALA A 7 10.24 10.65 26.44
C ALA A 7 9.36 9.73 25.59
N PHE A 8 8.07 9.70 25.89
CA PHE A 8 7.10 9.02 25.05
C PHE A 8 7.26 9.58 23.64
N GLU A 9 7.79 8.77 22.72
CA GLU A 9 7.93 9.16 21.33
C GLU A 9 6.52 9.42 20.77
N GLN A 10 6.23 10.67 20.44
CA GLN A 10 4.90 11.08 20.05
C GLN A 10 4.60 10.56 18.65
N LYS A 11 3.92 9.42 18.55
CA LYS A 11 3.58 8.82 17.26
C LYS A 11 2.49 9.57 16.48
N ARG A 12 1.64 10.33 17.18
CA ARG A 12 0.49 11.05 16.58
C ARG A 12 0.35 12.45 17.17
N ILE A 13 -0.03 13.40 16.32
CA ILE A 13 -0.41 14.76 16.71
C ILE A 13 -1.82 15.02 16.15
N ASN A 14 -2.72 15.51 16.99
CA ASN A 14 -4.10 15.82 16.60
C ASN A 14 -4.26 17.33 16.34
N ASN A 15 -5.28 17.67 15.55
CA ASN A 15 -5.68 19.06 15.28
C ASN A 15 -4.57 19.91 14.65
N ILE A 16 -3.76 19.31 13.77
CA ILE A 16 -2.78 20.07 12.99
C ILE A 16 -3.54 20.91 11.97
N ASN A 17 -3.36 22.22 12.03
CA ASN A 17 -3.95 23.15 11.09
C ASN A 17 -2.93 23.53 10.03
N TRP A 18 -3.30 23.39 8.76
CA TRP A 18 -2.53 23.95 7.67
C TRP A 18 -2.48 25.48 7.82
N SER A 19 -1.29 26.02 8.10
CA SER A 19 -1.04 27.45 7.99
C SER A 19 -0.42 27.73 6.63
N ASP A 20 -1.05 28.58 5.82
CA ASP A 20 -0.64 28.97 4.46
C ASP A 20 0.77 29.55 4.32
N VAL A 21 1.51 29.69 5.42
CA VAL A 21 2.88 30.17 5.46
C VAL A 21 3.81 29.00 5.11
N SER A 22 3.83 28.60 3.85
CA SER A 22 4.97 27.84 3.34
C SER A 22 6.15 28.81 3.28
N GLU A 23 7.22 28.58 4.03
CA GLU A 23 8.52 29.24 3.82
C GLU A 23 9.18 28.74 2.52
N VAL A 24 8.43 28.74 1.42
CA VAL A 24 8.99 28.50 0.10
C VAL A 24 9.78 29.76 -0.26
N SER A 25 11.07 29.56 -0.52
CA SER A 25 12.03 30.52 -1.06
C SER A 25 11.36 31.57 -1.93
N LYS A 26 11.61 32.86 -1.63
CA LYS A 26 11.05 34.07 -2.30
C LYS A 26 11.21 34.13 -3.83
N SER A 27 11.81 33.13 -4.47
CA SER A 27 12.04 33.06 -5.92
C SER A 27 10.84 32.61 -6.75
N ILE A 28 9.69 32.22 -6.17
CA ILE A 28 8.53 31.69 -6.92
C ILE A 28 7.28 32.61 -6.85
N GLN A 29 7.30 33.72 -6.12
CA GLN A 29 6.11 34.55 -5.87
C GLN A 29 5.62 35.45 -7.03
N ASN A 30 6.01 35.20 -8.28
CA ASN A 30 5.48 35.94 -9.43
C ASN A 30 4.80 35.02 -10.43
N SER A 31 3.51 34.75 -10.22
CA SER A 31 2.46 34.93 -11.24
C SER A 31 1.11 34.36 -10.77
N VAL A 32 0.07 35.18 -10.98
CA VAL A 32 -1.38 34.87 -10.94
C VAL A 32 -1.97 34.54 -9.56
N GLN A 33 -2.97 35.34 -9.16
CA GLN A 33 -3.99 35.00 -8.16
C GLN A 33 -4.68 33.69 -8.57
N THR A 34 -4.06 32.58 -8.19
CA THR A 34 -4.65 31.25 -8.24
C THR A 34 -5.28 31.02 -6.88
N LYS A 35 -6.50 30.47 -6.89
CA LYS A 35 -7.20 30.01 -5.68
C LYS A 35 -6.19 29.22 -4.84
N GLN A 36 -5.99 29.62 -3.58
CA GLN A 36 -5.04 29.00 -2.67
C GLN A 36 -5.31 27.49 -2.65
N ASN A 37 -4.36 26.68 -3.13
CA ASN A 37 -4.54 25.24 -3.16
C ASN A 37 -4.28 24.69 -1.77
N ILE A 38 -5.32 24.20 -1.12
CA ILE A 38 -5.23 23.52 0.17
C ILE A 38 -4.71 22.10 -0.11
N PRO A 39 -3.63 21.64 0.55
CA PRO A 39 -3.16 20.28 0.40
C PRO A 39 -4.15 19.32 1.05
N LEU A 40 -4.45 18.20 0.39
CA LEU A 40 -5.15 17.07 1.00
C LEU A 40 -4.22 16.34 1.97
N PHE A 41 -2.95 16.18 1.56
CA PHE A 41 -1.88 15.55 2.34
C PHE A 41 -0.62 16.41 2.28
N TYR A 42 0.10 16.51 3.39
CA TYR A 42 1.39 17.22 3.48
C TYR A 42 2.29 16.61 4.55
N LEU A 43 3.58 16.92 4.51
CA LEU A 43 4.52 16.65 5.60
C LEU A 43 4.63 17.84 6.54
N HIS A 44 4.64 17.55 7.84
CA HIS A 44 4.87 18.49 8.92
C HIS A 44 6.11 18.08 9.70
N ASN A 45 7.01 19.02 9.96
CA ASN A 45 8.17 18.77 10.82
C ASN A 45 7.92 19.32 12.22
N GLU A 46 8.17 18.51 13.24
CA GLU A 46 8.15 18.92 14.64
C GLU A 46 9.57 18.79 15.21
N SER A 47 10.17 19.93 15.58
CA SER A 47 11.52 19.95 16.14
C SER A 47 11.57 19.29 17.50
N ILE A 48 12.50 18.35 17.67
CA ILE A 48 12.77 17.69 18.94
C ILE A 48 13.85 18.46 19.70
N ASN A 49 14.88 18.89 18.97
CA ASN A 49 16.00 19.66 19.45
C ASN A 49 16.70 20.37 18.27
N ASP A 50 17.82 21.04 18.52
CA ASP A 50 18.57 21.80 17.51
C ASP A 50 19.20 20.95 16.37
N TYR A 51 19.07 19.62 16.43
CA TYR A 51 19.69 18.67 15.51
C TYR A 51 18.71 17.69 14.86
N GLU A 52 17.51 17.51 15.39
CA GLU A 52 16.55 16.50 14.91
C GLU A 52 15.13 17.06 14.81
N ASP A 53 14.48 16.78 13.69
CA ASP A 53 13.05 16.99 13.50
C ASP A 53 12.36 15.65 13.23
N ASP A 54 11.22 15.41 13.89
CA ASP A 54 10.31 14.34 13.50
C ASP A 54 9.46 14.78 12.31
N ILE A 55 9.32 13.90 11.31
CA ILE A 55 8.52 14.13 10.12
C ILE A 55 7.19 13.41 10.27
N TYR A 56 6.09 14.14 10.10
CA TYR A 56 4.73 13.65 10.18
C TYR A 56 4.05 13.70 8.82
N PHE A 57 3.37 12.63 8.42
CA PHE A 57 2.36 12.69 7.38
C PHE A 57 1.06 13.23 7.97
N VAL A 58 0.50 14.29 7.39
CA VAL A 58 -0.73 14.92 7.87
C VAL A 58 -1.89 14.64 6.94
N ASN A 59 -2.95 14.05 7.50
CA ASN A 59 -4.24 13.95 6.85
C ASN A 59 -4.98 15.28 6.98
N ASN A 60 -4.93 16.13 5.96
CA ASN A 60 -5.65 17.40 5.94
C ASN A 60 -7.06 17.28 5.35
N SER A 61 -7.50 16.08 4.97
CA SER A 61 -8.87 15.84 4.49
C SER A 61 -9.87 15.80 5.65
N ASP A 62 -11.15 15.69 5.30
CA ASP A 62 -12.26 15.49 6.24
C ASP A 62 -12.61 14.00 6.46
N GLU A 63 -11.90 13.07 5.81
CA GLU A 63 -12.09 11.62 5.99
C GLU A 63 -11.10 11.02 6.98
N THR A 64 -11.47 9.87 7.55
CA THR A 64 -10.50 9.02 8.27
C THR A 64 -9.84 8.09 7.25
N LEU A 65 -8.51 8.16 7.13
CA LEU A 65 -7.75 7.28 6.24
C LEU A 65 -7.65 5.89 6.87
N SER A 66 -7.98 4.85 6.11
CA SER A 66 -7.89 3.47 6.60
C SER A 66 -6.47 3.10 7.03
N PHE A 67 -5.46 3.62 6.34
CA PHE A 67 -4.07 3.47 6.75
C PHE A 67 -3.15 4.58 6.22
N VAL A 68 -1.97 4.70 6.84
CA VAL A 68 -0.79 5.39 6.33
C VAL A 68 0.42 4.47 6.54
N ALA A 69 1.17 4.20 5.47
CA ALA A 69 2.32 3.31 5.48
C ALA A 69 3.52 3.96 4.75
N PRO A 70 4.57 4.38 5.48
CA PRO A 70 5.69 5.13 4.91
C PRO A 70 6.81 4.24 4.36
N TYR A 71 6.44 3.26 3.53
CA TYR A 71 7.35 2.32 2.88
C TYR A 71 6.72 1.74 1.61
N GLU A 72 7.53 1.08 0.79
CA GLU A 72 7.02 0.39 -0.40
C GLU A 72 6.18 -0.83 0.03
N LEU A 73 4.92 -0.85 -0.38
CA LEU A 73 4.03 -1.99 -0.10
C LEU A 73 4.18 -3.15 -1.09
N MET A 74 4.80 -2.88 -2.23
CA MET A 74 4.86 -3.85 -3.31
C MET A 74 6.13 -3.71 -4.14
N ASN A 75 6.60 -4.84 -4.66
CA ASN A 75 7.64 -4.93 -5.67
C ASN A 75 7.10 -5.64 -6.90
N ARG A 76 7.82 -5.51 -8.02
CA ARG A 76 7.62 -6.40 -9.17
C ARG A 76 8.52 -7.62 -9.02
N ASP A 77 7.99 -8.78 -9.34
CA ASP A 77 8.77 -10.01 -9.44
C ASP A 77 9.88 -9.83 -10.49
N SER A 78 11.11 -10.21 -10.15
CA SER A 78 12.28 -10.02 -11.01
C SER A 78 12.22 -10.84 -12.29
N ASP A 79 11.56 -11.98 -12.24
CA ASP A 79 11.46 -12.96 -13.31
C ASP A 79 10.18 -12.78 -14.13
N CYS A 80 9.21 -12.01 -13.60
CA CYS A 80 7.96 -11.68 -14.28
C CYS A 80 7.42 -10.31 -13.83
N SER A 81 7.73 -9.26 -14.59
CA SER A 81 7.32 -7.89 -14.27
C SER A 81 5.81 -7.68 -14.12
N GLU A 82 4.99 -8.55 -14.70
CA GLU A 82 3.53 -8.51 -14.57
C GLU A 82 3.05 -8.99 -13.19
N VAL A 83 3.86 -9.75 -12.47
CA VAL A 83 3.54 -10.22 -11.11
C VAL A 83 3.98 -9.19 -10.08
N VAL A 84 3.01 -8.72 -9.29
CA VAL A 84 3.26 -7.90 -8.11
C VAL A 84 3.45 -8.83 -6.90
N ILE A 85 4.45 -8.55 -6.08
CA ILE A 85 4.73 -9.26 -4.83
C ILE A 85 4.55 -8.27 -3.68
N ALA A 86 3.88 -8.69 -2.61
CA ALA A 86 3.83 -7.92 -1.39
C ALA A 86 5.23 -7.79 -0.78
N VAL A 87 5.59 -6.59 -0.34
CA VAL A 87 6.83 -6.39 0.42
C VAL A 87 6.58 -6.80 1.87
N GLU A 88 7.43 -7.68 2.40
CA GLU A 88 7.38 -7.99 3.82
C GLU A 88 7.90 -6.79 4.62
N PRO A 89 7.09 -6.21 5.52
CA PRO A 89 7.49 -5.03 6.26
C PRO A 89 8.55 -5.38 7.31
N SER A 90 9.58 -4.54 7.43
CA SER A 90 10.52 -4.60 8.54
C SER A 90 9.85 -4.23 9.87
N GLU A 91 10.53 -4.46 10.99
CA GLU A 91 10.03 -4.02 12.31
C GLU A 91 9.82 -2.49 12.38
N ARG A 92 10.63 -1.71 11.67
CA ARG A 92 10.44 -0.26 11.51
C ARG A 92 9.12 0.03 10.77
N ASP A 93 8.90 -0.65 9.65
CA ASP A 93 7.72 -0.44 8.80
C ASP A 93 6.42 -0.78 9.55
N LYS A 94 6.44 -1.88 10.32
CA LYS A 94 5.33 -2.25 11.20
C LYS A 94 5.09 -1.17 12.27
N ALA A 95 6.15 -0.65 12.89
CA ALA A 95 6.05 0.37 13.93
C ALA A 95 5.51 1.72 13.43
N PHE A 96 5.67 2.02 12.13
CA PHE A 96 5.21 3.22 11.44
C PHE A 96 4.02 2.97 10.48
N THR A 97 3.38 1.80 10.55
CA THR A 97 2.10 1.56 9.90
C THR A 97 0.98 2.03 10.83
N TYR A 98 0.18 2.98 10.36
CA TYR A 98 -0.93 3.54 11.12
C TYR A 98 -2.24 3.16 10.48
N THR A 99 -3.22 2.74 11.27
CA THR A 99 -4.63 2.65 10.87
C THR A 99 -5.43 3.83 11.43
N ASP A 100 -6.61 4.06 10.86
CA ASP A 100 -7.60 5.02 11.37
C ASP A 100 -7.01 6.42 11.60
N VAL A 101 -6.36 6.97 10.58
CA VAL A 101 -5.76 8.30 10.67
C VAL A 101 -6.84 9.35 10.50
N LEU A 102 -7.21 10.00 11.61
CA LEU A 102 -8.33 10.92 11.69
C LEU A 102 -8.12 12.19 10.84
N PRO A 103 -9.19 12.92 10.50
CA PRO A 103 -9.08 14.27 9.95
C PRO A 103 -8.18 15.16 10.81
N LYS A 104 -7.31 15.93 10.16
CA LYS A 104 -6.35 16.85 10.80
C LYS A 104 -5.37 16.18 11.76
N GLN A 105 -5.14 14.87 11.60
CA GLN A 105 -4.16 14.12 12.38
C GLN A 105 -2.85 13.96 11.59
N GLY A 106 -1.73 14.23 12.25
CA GLY A 106 -0.40 13.87 11.82
C GLY A 106 0.03 12.54 12.43
N VAL A 107 0.64 11.67 11.64
CA VAL A 107 1.30 10.43 12.09
C VAL A 107 2.78 10.50 11.77
N LYS A 108 3.64 10.17 12.75
CA LYS A 108 5.09 10.22 12.55
C LYS A 108 5.50 9.17 11.55
N ILE A 109 6.20 9.54 10.48
CA ILE A 109 6.64 8.61 9.44
C ILE A 109 8.16 8.49 9.35
N ASP A 110 8.89 9.52 9.79
CA ASP A 110 10.35 9.49 9.79
C ASP A 110 10.93 10.50 10.78
N ARG A 111 12.26 10.59 10.80
CA ARG A 111 13.04 11.62 11.48
C ARG A 111 14.17 12.07 10.55
N GLN A 112 14.39 13.38 10.49
CA GLN A 112 15.57 13.95 9.84
C GLN A 112 16.55 14.50 10.87
N HIS A 113 17.83 14.30 10.63
CA HIS A 113 18.92 14.86 11.41
C HIS A 113 19.58 16.01 10.64
N ILE A 114 19.36 17.24 11.10
CA ILE A 114 19.67 18.51 10.43
C ILE A 114 21.09 18.55 9.86
N ILE A 115 22.10 18.12 10.65
CA ILE A 115 23.51 18.15 10.22
C ILE A 115 23.86 17.04 9.23
N TYR A 116 23.33 15.84 9.42
CA TYR A 116 23.75 14.69 8.61
C TYR A 116 23.00 14.70 7.29
N ASP A 117 21.69 14.95 7.34
CA ASP A 117 20.80 14.83 6.20
C ASP A 117 20.88 16.02 5.24
N SER A 118 21.53 17.12 5.62
CA SER A 118 21.65 18.33 4.79
C SER A 118 22.36 18.08 3.45
N ASP A 119 23.29 17.12 3.42
CA ASP A 119 24.06 16.78 2.22
C ASP A 119 23.54 15.54 1.49
N TYR A 120 22.56 14.83 2.06
CA TYR A 120 21.95 13.66 1.44
C TYR A 120 20.74 14.02 0.59
N LEU A 121 20.40 13.07 -0.28
CA LEU A 121 19.13 13.06 -0.98
C LEU A 121 18.15 12.26 -0.10
N ASN A 122 17.16 12.94 0.47
CA ASN A 122 16.16 12.32 1.33
C ASN A 122 14.94 11.95 0.50
N GLN A 123 14.57 10.68 0.56
CA GLN A 123 13.41 10.15 -0.15
C GLN A 123 12.41 9.59 0.84
N ILE A 124 11.15 10.00 0.71
CA ILE A 124 10.04 9.46 1.49
C ILE A 124 8.98 8.95 0.53
N ILE A 125 8.54 7.71 0.79
CA ILE A 125 7.44 7.07 0.08
C ILE A 125 6.32 6.84 1.09
N VAL A 126 5.10 7.24 0.77
CA VAL A 126 3.93 7.03 1.62
C VAL A 126 2.80 6.44 0.80
N TYR A 127 2.25 5.33 1.30
CA TYR A 127 1.00 4.77 0.83
C TYR A 127 -0.16 5.15 1.76
N THR A 128 -1.30 5.47 1.17
CA THR A 128 -2.57 5.66 1.90
C THR A 128 -3.77 5.35 1.00
N ILE A 129 -4.96 5.28 1.57
CA ILE A 129 -6.22 5.24 0.83
C ILE A 129 -6.96 6.54 1.08
N SER A 130 -7.36 7.20 -0.01
CA SER A 130 -8.28 8.33 0.04
C SER A 130 -9.62 7.94 -0.57
N ARG A 131 -10.70 8.48 0.00
CA ARG A 131 -12.10 8.45 -0.44
C ARG A 131 -12.73 9.85 -0.38
N ALA A 132 -11.92 10.91 -0.22
CA ALA A 132 -12.35 12.30 -0.08
C ALA A 132 -13.29 12.77 -1.22
N SER A 133 -13.11 12.24 -2.43
CA SER A 133 -14.04 12.41 -3.54
C SER A 133 -14.00 11.19 -4.48
N LYS A 134 -14.91 11.14 -5.45
CA LYS A 134 -14.89 10.11 -6.51
C LYS A 134 -13.57 10.13 -7.29
N GLU A 135 -13.06 11.32 -7.56
CA GLU A 135 -11.79 11.57 -8.24
C GLU A 135 -10.58 11.28 -7.36
N MET A 136 -10.74 11.20 -6.03
CA MET A 136 -9.66 10.84 -5.10
C MET A 136 -9.70 9.38 -4.66
N TRP A 137 -10.82 8.69 -4.90
CA TRP A 137 -11.01 7.32 -4.44
C TRP A 137 -9.94 6.38 -5.03
N GLY A 138 -9.09 5.84 -4.15
CA GLY A 138 -8.06 4.88 -4.51
C GLY A 138 -6.95 4.76 -3.49
N VAL A 139 -6.04 3.82 -3.75
CA VAL A 139 -4.73 3.75 -3.09
C VAL A 139 -3.81 4.77 -3.75
N TRP A 140 -3.16 5.61 -2.95
CA TRP A 140 -2.19 6.59 -3.41
C TRP A 140 -0.79 6.17 -2.97
N ARG A 141 0.15 6.20 -3.92
CA ARG A 141 1.59 6.14 -3.66
C ARG A 141 2.17 7.53 -3.87
N LEU A 142 2.58 8.17 -2.78
CA LEU A 142 3.20 9.49 -2.76
C LEU A 142 4.71 9.29 -2.64
N ASN A 143 5.48 9.90 -3.52
CA ASN A 143 6.93 9.81 -3.53
C ASN A 143 7.54 11.21 -3.62
N VAL A 144 8.31 11.57 -2.60
CA VAL A 144 9.01 12.85 -2.52
C VAL A 144 10.49 12.61 -2.35
N CYS A 145 11.26 13.53 -2.93
CA CYS A 145 12.71 13.45 -2.92
C CYS A 145 13.23 14.88 -2.83
N GLU A 146 13.94 15.20 -1.76
CA GLU A 146 14.48 16.53 -1.50
C GLU A 146 15.98 16.40 -1.24
N LYS A 147 16.76 17.35 -1.76
CA LYS A 147 18.17 17.45 -1.37
C LYS A 147 18.23 18.24 -0.07
N GLY A 148 18.82 17.65 0.96
CA GLY A 148 18.80 18.23 2.30
C GLY A 148 17.45 17.97 2.98
N LEU A 149 17.03 18.89 3.83
CA LEU A 149 15.90 18.71 4.73
C LEU A 149 14.56 18.99 4.05
N PHE A 150 13.52 18.24 4.43
CA PHE A 150 12.16 18.61 4.07
C PHE A 150 11.79 19.90 4.80
N SER A 151 11.07 20.80 4.12
CA SER A 151 10.53 22.00 4.76
C SER A 151 9.42 21.63 5.75
N SER A 152 9.18 22.51 6.73
CA SER A 152 8.20 22.27 7.80
C SER A 152 6.76 22.07 7.32
N SER A 153 6.44 22.53 6.11
CA SER A 153 5.12 22.40 5.49
C SER A 153 5.31 22.01 4.03
N TYR A 154 5.33 20.70 3.76
CA TYR A 154 5.63 20.13 2.44
C TYR A 154 4.40 19.44 1.83
N PRO A 155 3.59 20.15 1.02
CA PRO A 155 2.46 19.56 0.31
C PRO A 155 2.84 18.31 -0.48
N LEU A 156 2.01 17.27 -0.40
CA LEU A 156 2.19 16.02 -1.14
C LEU A 156 1.15 15.88 -2.26
N LEU A 157 -0.08 16.30 -1.98
CA LEU A 157 -1.23 16.15 -2.87
C LEU A 157 -2.21 17.29 -2.63
N TRP A 158 -2.65 17.97 -3.68
CA TRP A 158 -3.68 19.01 -3.60
C TRP A 158 -5.08 18.38 -3.52
N GLU A 159 -6.06 19.14 -3.02
CA GLU A 159 -7.47 18.72 -2.97
C GLU A 159 -8.01 18.23 -4.33
N GLY A 160 -7.56 18.86 -5.43
CA GLY A 160 -7.92 18.44 -6.80
C GLY A 160 -7.18 17.20 -7.33
N GLY A 161 -6.37 16.53 -6.52
CA GLY A 161 -5.60 15.33 -6.89
C GLY A 161 -4.34 15.58 -7.72
N ALA A 162 -4.03 16.83 -8.02
CA ALA A 162 -2.77 17.20 -8.63
C ALA A 162 -1.63 17.16 -7.60
N LYS A 163 -0.44 16.73 -8.02
CA LYS A 163 0.76 16.85 -7.19
C LYS A 163 1.42 18.24 -7.36
N PRO A 164 2.06 18.78 -6.32
CA PRO A 164 3.01 19.88 -6.47
C PRO A 164 4.15 19.54 -7.45
N SER A 165 4.79 20.55 -8.04
CA SER A 165 5.84 20.35 -9.05
C SER A 165 7.09 19.65 -8.53
N TYR A 166 7.43 19.83 -7.25
CA TYR A 166 8.58 19.23 -6.58
C TYR A 166 8.34 17.80 -6.08
N VAL A 167 7.08 17.37 -5.96
CA VAL A 167 6.76 15.97 -5.62
C VAL A 167 7.14 15.09 -6.81
N VAL A 168 7.93 14.05 -6.60
CA VAL A 168 8.39 13.17 -7.69
C VAL A 168 7.20 12.48 -8.35
N SER A 169 6.38 11.79 -7.56
CA SER A 169 5.15 11.18 -8.06
C SER A 169 4.04 11.15 -7.01
N ALA A 170 2.80 11.16 -7.49
CA ALA A 170 1.60 10.93 -6.71
C ALA A 170 0.70 10.02 -7.55
N ASP A 171 0.96 8.72 -7.45
CA ASP A 171 0.40 7.73 -8.35
C ASP A 171 -0.82 7.09 -7.70
N LYS A 172 -1.97 7.16 -8.38
CA LYS A 172 -3.13 6.42 -7.96
C LYS A 172 -3.07 4.98 -8.48
N ARG A 173 -2.98 4.02 -7.56
CA ARG A 173 -2.84 2.58 -7.81
C ARG A 173 -4.21 1.89 -7.88
N ASN A 174 -5.03 2.31 -8.84
CA ASN A 174 -6.38 1.75 -9.02
C ASN A 174 -6.43 0.60 -10.02
N ASP A 175 -5.46 0.48 -10.91
CA ASP A 175 -5.36 -0.66 -11.82
C ASP A 175 -5.12 -1.93 -11.00
N PRO A 176 -5.97 -2.96 -11.11
CA PRO A 176 -5.77 -4.25 -10.45
C PRO A 176 -4.34 -4.78 -10.45
N LYS A 177 -3.65 -4.70 -11.60
CA LYS A 177 -2.28 -5.23 -11.73
C LYS A 177 -1.23 -4.42 -10.96
N ASP A 178 -1.59 -3.27 -10.41
CA ASP A 178 -0.72 -2.33 -9.68
C ASP A 178 -1.18 -2.13 -8.23
N ARG A 179 -2.14 -2.93 -7.75
CA ARG A 179 -2.67 -2.82 -6.39
C ARG A 179 -1.77 -3.54 -5.38
N PRO A 180 -1.31 -2.87 -4.30
CA PRO A 180 -0.58 -3.53 -3.23
C PRO A 180 -1.51 -4.41 -2.37
N ILE A 181 -0.93 -5.27 -1.55
CA ILE A 181 -1.69 -5.84 -0.43
C ILE A 181 -1.80 -4.77 0.65
N LEU A 182 -3.01 -4.48 1.10
CA LEU A 182 -3.23 -3.38 2.03
C LEU A 182 -2.68 -3.73 3.43
N PRO A 183 -2.03 -2.78 4.13
CA PRO A 183 -1.47 -3.06 5.46
C PRO A 183 -2.46 -3.65 6.48
N PRO A 184 -3.73 -3.21 6.54
CA PRO A 184 -4.69 -3.84 7.44
C PRO A 184 -5.03 -5.31 7.12
N VAL A 185 -4.81 -5.75 5.88
CA VAL A 185 -5.07 -7.14 5.44
C VAL A 185 -3.87 -8.05 5.73
N LEU A 186 -2.67 -7.49 5.88
CA LEU A 186 -1.43 -8.25 6.07
C LEU A 186 -1.45 -9.20 7.29
N PRO A 187 -1.97 -8.81 8.48
CA PRO A 187 -2.05 -9.75 9.61
C PRO A 187 -2.94 -10.97 9.31
N ILE A 188 -4.03 -10.77 8.57
CA ILE A 188 -4.94 -11.85 8.16
C ILE A 188 -4.19 -12.80 7.21
N ARG A 189 -3.42 -12.25 6.27
CA ARG A 189 -2.58 -13.00 5.32
C ARG A 189 -1.54 -13.85 6.04
N GLN A 190 -0.86 -13.28 7.03
CA GLN A 190 0.16 -13.98 7.81
C GLN A 190 -0.46 -15.13 8.61
N GLN A 191 -1.61 -14.92 9.23
CA GLN A 191 -2.32 -15.97 9.96
C GLN A 191 -2.76 -17.11 9.03
N LEU A 192 -3.32 -16.77 7.86
CA LEU A 192 -3.76 -17.75 6.86
C LEU A 192 -2.59 -18.57 6.32
N TYR A 193 -1.46 -17.91 6.01
CA TYR A 193 -0.25 -18.61 5.59
C TYR A 193 0.20 -19.64 6.63
N GLN A 194 0.26 -19.26 7.91
CA GLN A 194 0.65 -20.19 8.98
C GLN A 194 -0.32 -21.39 9.07
N GLN A 195 -1.63 -21.15 8.95
CA GLN A 195 -2.62 -22.25 8.94
C GLN A 195 -2.39 -23.22 7.78
N TRP A 196 -2.08 -22.72 6.59
CA TRP A 196 -1.78 -23.56 5.43
C TRP A 196 -0.44 -24.27 5.54
N VAL A 197 0.58 -23.65 6.11
CA VAL A 197 1.87 -24.33 6.39
C VAL A 197 1.66 -25.50 7.35
N GLU A 198 0.89 -25.28 8.42
CA GLU A 198 0.57 -26.32 9.40
C GLU A 198 -0.24 -27.48 8.80
N HIS A 199 -1.17 -27.18 7.88
CA HIS A 199 -2.04 -28.19 7.28
C HIS A 199 -1.41 -28.92 6.08
N TYR A 200 -0.59 -28.21 5.29
CA TYR A 200 0.03 -28.68 4.06
C TYR A 200 1.56 -28.70 4.20
N ASP A 201 2.23 -27.73 3.60
CA ASP A 201 3.67 -27.50 3.63
C ASP A 201 3.95 -26.06 3.12
N ASP A 202 5.19 -25.57 3.30
CA ASP A 202 5.58 -24.22 2.88
C ASP A 202 5.38 -23.96 1.38
N ALA A 203 5.65 -24.95 0.52
CA ALA A 203 5.57 -24.78 -0.93
C ALA A 203 4.13 -24.62 -1.40
N ARG A 204 3.20 -25.39 -0.83
CA ARG A 204 1.76 -25.30 -1.09
C ARG A 204 1.17 -24.03 -0.49
N ALA A 205 1.51 -23.71 0.76
CA ALA A 205 1.05 -22.48 1.40
C ALA A 205 1.48 -21.23 0.61
N SER A 206 2.72 -21.20 0.12
CA SER A 206 3.23 -20.11 -0.73
C SER A 206 2.46 -20.00 -2.04
N PHE A 207 2.14 -21.12 -2.69
CA PHE A 207 1.36 -21.13 -3.93
C PHE A 207 -0.09 -20.66 -3.71
N MET A 208 -0.73 -21.13 -2.63
CA MET A 208 -2.07 -20.68 -2.23
C MET A 208 -2.09 -19.18 -1.93
N MET A 209 -1.09 -18.67 -1.22
CA MET A 209 -0.94 -17.24 -0.95
C MET A 209 -0.79 -16.42 -2.23
N ALA A 210 0.05 -16.87 -3.16
CA ALA A 210 0.24 -16.17 -4.44
C ALA A 210 -1.06 -16.09 -5.26
N ILE A 211 -1.85 -17.18 -5.30
CA ILE A 211 -3.18 -17.17 -5.95
C ILE A 211 -4.12 -16.19 -5.23
N THR A 212 -4.12 -16.20 -3.90
CA THR A 212 -5.02 -15.33 -3.13
C THR A 212 -4.70 -13.86 -3.35
N ASP A 213 -3.42 -13.49 -3.41
CA ASP A 213 -2.98 -12.12 -3.69
C ASP A 213 -3.42 -11.65 -5.09
N VAL A 214 -3.32 -12.51 -6.10
CA VAL A 214 -3.78 -12.18 -7.46
C VAL A 214 -5.30 -11.94 -7.45
N ILE A 215 -6.06 -12.85 -6.86
CA ILE A 215 -7.52 -12.73 -6.79
C ILE A 215 -7.93 -11.45 -6.04
N TYR A 216 -7.31 -11.19 -4.89
CA TYR A 216 -7.60 -10.03 -4.04
C TYR A 216 -7.42 -8.71 -4.79
N ARG A 217 -6.36 -8.59 -5.60
CA ARG A 217 -6.08 -7.38 -6.38
C ARG A 217 -7.13 -7.14 -7.48
N TYR A 218 -7.55 -8.20 -8.18
CA TYR A 218 -8.52 -8.08 -9.28
C TYR A 218 -9.96 -7.98 -8.79
N ASP A 219 -10.27 -8.49 -7.59
CA ASP A 219 -11.52 -8.26 -6.87
C ASP A 219 -12.77 -8.53 -7.72
N PHE A 220 -12.75 -9.63 -8.48
CA PHE A 220 -13.80 -9.96 -9.44
C PHE A 220 -14.92 -10.85 -8.86
N GLY A 221 -14.74 -11.41 -7.66
CA GLY A 221 -15.75 -12.24 -6.98
C GLY A 221 -16.86 -11.40 -6.36
N MET A 222 -16.53 -10.65 -5.31
CA MET A 222 -17.45 -9.72 -4.66
C MET A 222 -16.98 -8.29 -4.93
N VAL A 223 -17.88 -7.45 -5.46
CA VAL A 223 -17.50 -6.08 -5.88
C VAL A 223 -17.15 -5.22 -4.66
N GLY A 224 -15.92 -4.72 -4.62
CA GLY A 224 -15.48 -3.69 -3.67
C GLY A 224 -14.73 -4.21 -2.45
N CYS A 225 -14.41 -5.50 -2.42
CA CYS A 225 -13.79 -6.16 -1.27
C CYS A 225 -12.32 -5.81 -1.12
N TYR A 226 -11.66 -5.39 -2.20
CA TYR A 226 -10.30 -4.85 -2.11
C TYR A 226 -10.23 -3.66 -1.12
N TYR A 227 -11.25 -2.79 -1.10
CA TYR A 227 -11.30 -1.65 -0.18
C TYR A 227 -11.95 -1.99 1.18
N ASN A 228 -12.46 -3.21 1.33
CA ASN A 228 -12.93 -3.74 2.60
C ASN A 228 -11.75 -4.40 3.31
N HIS A 229 -11.30 -3.78 4.40
CA HIS A 229 -10.07 -4.17 5.08
C HIS A 229 -10.31 -5.07 6.30
N THR A 230 -11.56 -5.53 6.48
CA THR A 230 -11.98 -6.26 7.68
C THR A 230 -11.94 -7.78 7.52
N TRP A 231 -11.89 -8.29 6.28
CA TRP A 231 -11.90 -9.73 5.97
C TRP A 231 -11.12 -9.99 4.67
N ASP A 232 -10.52 -11.18 4.57
CA ASP A 232 -9.93 -11.68 3.33
C ASP A 232 -10.94 -12.60 2.61
N GLU A 233 -11.58 -12.08 1.57
CA GLU A 233 -12.78 -12.69 0.97
C GLU A 233 -12.50 -13.74 -0.12
N TYR A 234 -11.28 -14.26 -0.26
CA TYR A 234 -10.94 -15.15 -1.39
C TYR A 234 -10.05 -16.35 -1.04
N SER A 235 -9.78 -16.56 0.24
CA SER A 235 -8.89 -17.64 0.71
C SER A 235 -9.40 -19.04 0.38
N SER A 236 -10.71 -19.27 0.50
CA SER A 236 -11.36 -20.54 0.16
C SER A 236 -11.25 -20.87 -1.33
N GLU A 237 -11.53 -19.91 -2.21
CA GLU A 237 -11.44 -20.09 -3.65
C GLU A 237 -9.98 -20.34 -4.07
N ALA A 238 -9.04 -19.58 -3.51
CA ALA A 238 -7.63 -19.74 -3.77
C ALA A 238 -7.11 -21.14 -3.37
N GLU A 239 -7.49 -21.62 -2.18
CA GLU A 239 -7.15 -22.96 -1.71
C GLU A 239 -7.73 -24.06 -2.62
N GLN A 240 -9.00 -23.92 -3.03
CA GLN A 240 -9.63 -24.86 -3.96
C GLN A 240 -8.94 -24.87 -5.32
N ILE A 241 -8.61 -23.69 -5.86
CA ILE A 241 -7.91 -23.56 -7.14
C ILE A 241 -6.54 -24.23 -7.06
N ALA A 242 -5.73 -23.89 -6.06
CA ALA A 242 -4.40 -24.45 -5.86
C ALA A 242 -4.45 -25.98 -5.76
N ASN A 243 -5.33 -26.51 -4.92
CA ASN A 243 -5.48 -27.95 -4.72
C ASN A 243 -5.93 -28.68 -5.98
N ARG A 244 -6.81 -28.09 -6.79
CA ARG A 244 -7.26 -28.69 -8.05
C ARG A 244 -6.16 -28.66 -9.11
N LEU A 245 -5.36 -27.59 -9.18
CA LEU A 245 -4.20 -27.51 -10.09
C LEU A 245 -3.15 -28.58 -9.74
N ILE A 246 -2.82 -28.72 -8.44
CA ILE A 246 -1.88 -29.73 -7.95
C ILE A 246 -2.36 -31.16 -8.26
N LYS A 247 -3.67 -31.43 -8.19
CA LYS A 247 -4.24 -32.77 -8.43
C LYS A 247 -4.49 -33.06 -9.92
N GLY A 248 -4.84 -32.05 -10.70
CA GLY A 248 -5.42 -32.20 -12.03
C GLY A 248 -4.49 -31.90 -13.19
N ASP A 249 -3.29 -31.37 -12.94
CA ASP A 249 -2.27 -30.94 -13.91
C ASP A 249 -2.90 -30.13 -15.08
N ALA A 250 -3.09 -28.83 -14.87
CA ALA A 250 -3.53 -27.94 -15.95
C ALA A 250 -2.38 -27.70 -16.93
N ASP A 251 -2.61 -27.94 -18.22
CA ASP A 251 -1.58 -27.88 -19.26
C ASP A 251 -1.61 -26.57 -20.08
N ASN A 252 -2.65 -25.76 -19.90
CA ASN A 252 -2.78 -24.47 -20.58
C ASN A 252 -3.67 -23.49 -19.80
N VAL A 253 -3.63 -22.22 -20.20
CA VAL A 253 -4.45 -21.13 -19.64
C VAL A 253 -5.96 -21.42 -19.71
N GLY A 254 -6.43 -22.10 -20.76
CA GLY A 254 -7.83 -22.46 -20.92
C GLY A 254 -8.32 -23.43 -19.85
N ASP A 255 -7.48 -24.40 -19.47
CA ASP A 255 -7.78 -25.34 -18.38
C ASP A 255 -7.87 -24.61 -17.04
N VAL A 256 -6.93 -23.70 -16.76
CA VAL A 256 -6.94 -22.86 -15.55
C VAL A 256 -8.19 -21.99 -15.52
N LEU A 257 -8.54 -21.33 -16.62
CA LEU A 257 -9.72 -20.48 -16.71
C LEU A 257 -11.01 -21.28 -16.45
N ALA A 258 -11.13 -22.46 -17.04
CA ALA A 258 -12.29 -23.33 -16.83
C ALA A 258 -12.39 -23.82 -15.37
N LEU A 259 -11.26 -24.21 -14.78
CA LEU A 259 -11.18 -24.63 -13.38
C LEU A 259 -11.56 -23.49 -12.43
N MET A 260 -11.02 -22.30 -12.63
CA MET A 260 -11.37 -21.12 -11.85
C MET A 260 -12.85 -20.78 -11.97
N THR A 261 -13.38 -20.77 -13.19
CA THR A 261 -14.81 -20.50 -13.44
C THR A 261 -15.68 -21.48 -12.66
N ALA A 262 -15.34 -22.78 -12.67
CA ALA A 262 -16.08 -23.79 -11.91
C ALA A 262 -16.00 -23.60 -10.38
N VAL A 263 -14.87 -23.11 -9.85
CA VAL A 263 -14.74 -22.78 -8.42
C VAL A 263 -15.63 -21.58 -8.08
N TYR A 264 -15.57 -20.51 -8.86
CA TYR A 264 -16.37 -19.30 -8.63
C TYR A 264 -17.87 -19.53 -8.80
N ASP A 265 -18.28 -20.30 -9.82
CA ASP A 265 -19.67 -20.69 -10.02
C ASP A 265 -20.21 -21.49 -8.83
N SER A 266 -19.35 -22.31 -8.19
CA SER A 266 -19.72 -23.06 -6.99
C SER A 266 -19.82 -22.18 -5.74
N SER A 267 -18.96 -21.18 -5.60
CA SER A 267 -18.91 -20.30 -4.42
C SER A 267 -19.99 -19.21 -4.44
N PHE A 268 -20.23 -18.62 -5.61
CA PHE A 268 -21.09 -17.43 -5.75
C PHE A 268 -22.36 -17.66 -6.57
N GLY A 269 -22.48 -18.82 -7.22
CA GLY A 269 -23.56 -19.16 -8.12
C GLY A 269 -23.15 -19.02 -9.59
N ALA A 270 -23.67 -19.93 -10.43
CA ALA A 270 -23.27 -20.02 -11.82
C ALA A 270 -23.50 -18.71 -12.59
N GLY A 271 -22.43 -18.21 -13.23
CA GLY A 271 -22.45 -16.97 -14.01
C GLY A 271 -22.53 -15.68 -13.20
N TYR A 272 -22.41 -15.75 -11.87
CA TYR A 272 -22.40 -14.56 -11.00
C TYR A 272 -21.15 -13.70 -11.26
N THR A 273 -20.01 -14.34 -11.42
CA THR A 273 -18.70 -13.70 -11.60
C THR A 273 -18.06 -14.18 -12.90
N ALA A 274 -17.54 -13.25 -13.70
CA ALA A 274 -16.69 -13.58 -14.83
C ALA A 274 -15.21 -13.54 -14.40
N VAL A 275 -14.52 -14.69 -14.49
CA VAL A 275 -13.08 -14.75 -14.24
C VAL A 275 -12.34 -14.05 -15.40
N PRO A 276 -11.55 -12.99 -15.14
CA PRO A 276 -10.78 -12.34 -16.19
C PRO A 276 -9.73 -13.31 -16.77
N LYS A 277 -9.59 -13.35 -18.10
CA LYS A 277 -8.59 -14.22 -18.75
C LYS A 277 -7.17 -13.92 -18.28
N GLU A 278 -6.84 -12.65 -18.09
CA GLU A 278 -5.55 -12.19 -17.58
C GLU A 278 -5.22 -12.80 -16.20
N VAL A 279 -6.21 -12.94 -15.32
CA VAL A 279 -6.02 -13.59 -14.02
C VAL A 279 -5.66 -15.07 -14.19
N ALA A 280 -6.33 -15.76 -15.12
CA ALA A 280 -6.02 -17.16 -15.42
C ALA A 280 -4.62 -17.32 -16.04
N GLU A 281 -4.15 -16.36 -16.83
CA GLU A 281 -2.79 -16.31 -17.38
C GLU A 281 -1.76 -16.20 -16.25
N ILE A 282 -1.96 -15.26 -15.31
CA ILE A 282 -1.07 -15.09 -14.15
C ILE A 282 -1.05 -16.35 -13.28
N ILE A 283 -2.21 -16.94 -12.97
CA ILE A 283 -2.29 -18.15 -12.14
C ILE A 283 -1.66 -19.36 -12.84
N TYR A 284 -1.78 -19.46 -14.17
CA TYR A 284 -1.09 -20.49 -14.94
C TYR A 284 0.43 -20.37 -14.84
N ASP A 285 0.97 -19.15 -14.92
CA ASP A 285 2.42 -18.92 -14.73
C ASP A 285 2.87 -19.27 -13.30
N LEU A 286 2.08 -18.92 -12.28
CA LEU A 286 2.34 -19.32 -10.89
C LEU A 286 2.34 -20.86 -10.74
N TRP A 287 1.39 -21.53 -11.38
CA TRP A 287 1.29 -22.99 -11.39
C TRP A 287 2.54 -23.64 -12.02
N LEU A 288 2.97 -23.17 -13.19
CA LEU A 288 4.18 -23.68 -13.84
C LEU A 288 5.42 -23.55 -12.96
N ARG A 289 5.57 -22.44 -12.24
CA ARG A 289 6.69 -22.24 -11.31
C ARG A 289 6.62 -23.20 -10.11
N HIS A 290 5.44 -23.36 -9.52
CA HIS A 290 5.24 -24.30 -8.43
C HIS A 290 5.59 -25.73 -8.88
N ARG A 291 5.02 -26.18 -10.01
CA ARG A 291 5.29 -27.51 -10.59
C ARG A 291 6.77 -27.74 -10.87
N ASN A 292 7.47 -26.75 -11.42
CA ASN A 292 8.91 -26.84 -11.71
C ASN A 292 9.79 -26.82 -10.46
N THR A 293 9.30 -26.27 -9.35
CA THR A 293 10.05 -26.21 -8.08
C THR A 293 9.89 -27.51 -7.30
N VAL A 294 8.69 -28.09 -7.27
CA VAL A 294 8.40 -29.35 -6.56
C VAL A 294 9.00 -30.57 -7.28
N ASN A 295 9.16 -30.52 -8.60
CA ASN A 295 9.74 -31.61 -9.40
C ASN A 295 11.27 -31.59 -9.53
N LYS A 296 11.97 -30.66 -8.85
CA LYS A 296 13.43 -30.61 -8.76
C LYS A 296 13.92 -31.34 -7.51
#